data_AF-A0A7K6S8K8-F1
#
_entry.id   AF-A0A7K6S8K8-F1
#
_cell.length_a   1.000
_cell.length_b   1.000
_cell.length_c   1.000
_cell.angle_alpha   90.00
_cell.angle_beta   90.00
_cell.angle_gamma   90.00
#
_symmetry.space_group_name_H-M   'P 1'
#
loop_
_entity.id
_entity.type
_entity.pdbx_description
1 polymer ?
#
loop_
_entity_poly.entity_id
_entity_poly.type
_entity_poly.pdbx_seq_one_letter_code
_entity_poly.pdbx_strand_id
1 'polypeptide(L)' 'MDIFCIKAVSLGDLEKILISHDGAGPGNGWFLDKIVIKHKEGKETQEVIFPCNRY' A
#
# COMPACT_ATOMS: atom_id res chain seq x y z
N MET A 1 10.85 1.42 -5.71
CA MET A 1 9.88 0.50 -5.11
C MET A 1 10.24 0.38 -3.65
N ASP A 2 9.36 0.84 -2.77
CA ASP A 2 9.59 0.81 -1.33
C ASP A 2 8.80 -0.33 -0.71
N ILE A 3 9.35 -0.91 0.35
CA ILE A 3 8.76 -2.04 1.07
C ILE A 3 8.66 -1.65 2.54
N PHE A 4 7.45 -1.78 3.08
CA PHE A 4 7.16 -1.47 4.47
C PHE A 4 6.59 -2.71 5.17
N CYS A 5 7.04 -2.94 6.40
CA CYS A 5 6.49 -3.98 7.28
C CYS A 5 5.70 -3.31 8.40
N ILE A 6 4.37 -3.46 8.36
CA ILE A 6 3.46 -2.83 9.31
C ILE A 6 2.80 -3.93 10.16
N LYS A 7 2.78 -3.75 11.49
CA LYS A 7 1.99 -4.59 12.37
C LYS A 7 0.57 -4.04 12.44
N ALA A 8 -0.42 -4.88 12.15
CA ALA A 8 -1.83 -4.54 12.19
C ALA A 8 -2.64 -5.69 12.82
N VAL A 9 -3.86 -5.38 13.25
CA VAL A 9 -4.89 -6.39 13.53
C VAL A 9 -5.35 -7.05 12.22
N SER A 10 -6.11 -8.15 12.27
CA SER A 10 -6.77 -8.62 11.05
C SER A 10 -7.77 -7.55 10.58
N LEU A 11 -7.66 -7.19 9.31
CA LEU A 11 -8.56 -6.25 8.63
C LEU A 11 -9.58 -6.99 7.76
N GLY A 12 -9.52 -8.34 7.72
CA GLY A 12 -10.26 -9.16 6.77
C GLY A 12 -9.88 -8.83 5.32
N ASP A 13 -10.87 -8.91 4.43
CA ASP A 13 -10.70 -8.57 3.02
C ASP A 13 -10.45 -7.07 2.83
N LEU A 14 -9.31 -6.73 2.22
CA LEU A 14 -8.91 -5.34 2.01
C LEU A 14 -9.65 -4.72 0.82
N GLU A 15 -10.48 -3.71 1.07
CA GLU A 15 -11.26 -3.04 0.02
C GLU A 15 -10.67 -1.69 -0.44
N LYS A 16 -10.01 -0.96 0.47
CA LYS A 16 -9.56 0.41 0.22
C LYS A 16 -8.25 0.71 0.94
N ILE A 17 -7.44 1.53 0.29
CA ILE A 17 -6.21 2.10 0.85
C ILE A 17 -6.21 3.63 0.72
N LEU A 18 -5.57 4.30 1.67
CA LEU A 18 -5.27 5.73 1.61
C LEU A 18 -3.75 5.89 1.69
N ILE A 19 -3.18 6.61 0.74
CA ILE A 19 -1.73 6.84 0.68
C ILE A 19 -1.43 8.30 0.34
N SER A 20 -0.38 8.84 0.94
CA SER A 20 0.13 10.18 0.72
C SER A 20 1.62 10.23 1.04
N HIS A 21 2.30 11.25 0.53
CA HIS A 21 3.66 11.60 0.96
C HIS A 21 3.62 12.89 1.78
N ASP A 22 4.71 13.18 2.49
CA ASP A 22 4.85 14.33 3.41
C ASP A 22 4.95 15.70 2.71
N GLY A 23 4.97 15.75 1.37
CA GLY A 23 4.98 17.00 0.60
C GLY A 23 6.29 17.79 0.65
N ALA A 24 7.43 17.17 1.02
CA ALA A 24 8.64 17.89 1.39
C ALA A 24 9.43 18.53 0.21
N GLY A 25 8.91 19.60 -0.40
CA GLY A 25 9.66 20.53 -1.27
C GLY A 25 9.23 20.56 -2.75
N PRO A 26 9.68 21.56 -3.54
CA PRO A 26 9.36 21.67 -4.97
C PRO A 26 9.87 20.46 -5.77
N GLY A 27 9.04 19.93 -6.67
CA GLY A 27 9.43 18.83 -7.57
C GLY A 27 9.27 17.42 -7.01
N ASN A 28 8.76 17.25 -5.79
CA ASN A 28 8.52 15.93 -5.19
C ASN A 28 7.17 15.32 -5.57
N GLY A 29 6.80 15.40 -6.86
CA GLY A 29 5.66 14.66 -7.36
C GLY A 29 5.94 13.17 -7.25
N TRP A 30 4.97 12.39 -6.77
CA TRP A 30 5.15 10.97 -6.57
C TRP A 30 4.20 10.19 -7.46
N PHE A 31 4.71 9.75 -8.60
CA PHE A 31 3.97 8.81 -9.44
C PHE A 31 3.91 7.45 -8.76
N LEU A 32 2.70 6.98 -8.52
CA LEU A 32 2.42 5.66 -7.96
C LEU A 32 1.76 4.78 -9.02
N ASP A 33 2.46 3.72 -9.44
CA ASP A 33 1.90 2.67 -10.32
C ASP A 33 0.83 1.87 -9.59
N LYS A 34 1.22 1.18 -8.51
CA LYS A 34 0.34 0.32 -7.71
C LYS A 34 0.89 0.09 -6.31
N ILE A 35 0.04 -0.41 -5.43
CA ILE A 35 0.40 -0.90 -4.10
C ILE A 35 0.08 -2.38 -4.03
N VAL A 36 1.02 -3.16 -3.48
CA VAL A 36 0.86 -4.59 -3.26
C VAL A 36 0.94 -4.85 -1.77
N ILE A 37 -0.15 -5.35 -1.19
CA ILE A 37 -0.22 -5.71 0.22
C ILE A 37 -0.15 -7.23 0.34
N LYS A 38 0.81 -7.69 1.12
CA LYS A 38 0.95 -9.10 1.51
C LYS A 38 0.65 -9.23 2.98
N HIS A 39 -0.35 -10.01 3.34
CA HIS A 39 -0.67 -10.29 4.73
C HIS A 39 -0.97 -11.77 4.94
N LYS A 40 -0.91 -12.20 6.20
CA LYS A 40 -1.28 -13.55 6.61
C LYS A 40 -2.57 -13.49 7.39
N GLU A 41 -3.52 -14.31 7.00
CA GLU A 41 -4.76 -14.52 7.74
C GLU A 41 -4.86 -16.02 8.06
N GLY A 42 -4.80 -16.35 9.35
CA GLY A 42 -4.67 -17.72 9.81
C GLY A 42 -3.40 -18.39 9.27
N LYS A 43 -3.56 -19.45 8.47
CA LYS A 43 -2.46 -20.19 7.82
C LYS A 43 -2.20 -19.75 6.39
N GLU A 44 -3.07 -18.92 5.82
CA GLU A 44 -3.01 -18.52 4.42
C GLU A 44 -2.25 -17.21 4.27
N THR A 45 -1.57 -17.05 3.14
CA THR A 45 -0.91 -15.80 2.75
C THR A 45 -1.71 -15.22 1.60
N GLN A 46 -2.21 -14.01 1.78
CA GLN A 46 -2.97 -13.28 0.78
C GLN A 46 -2.11 -12.16 0.18
N GLU A 47 -2.33 -11.89 -1.10
CA GLU A 47 -1.71 -10.80 -1.85
C GLU A 47 -2.81 -10.01 -2.56
N VAL A 48 -2.89 -8.71 -2.28
CA VAL A 48 -3.90 -7.82 -2.86
C VAL A 48 -3.19 -6.67 -3.59
N ILE A 49 -3.68 -6.34 -4.79
CA ILE A 49 -3.12 -5.30 -5.65
C ILE A 49 -4.10 -4.14 -5.77
N PHE A 50 -3.64 -2.93 -5.43
CA PHE A 50 -4.35 -1.68 -5.61
C PHE A 50 -3.66 -0.83 -6.69
N PRO A 51 -4.13 -0.86 -7.95
CA PRO A 51 -3.59 -0.02 -9.01
C PRO A 51 -3.93 1.46 -8.76
N CYS A 52 -2.99 2.37 -9.05
CA CYS A 52 -3.16 3.81 -8.87
C CYS A 52 -2.90 4.58 -10.17
N ASN A 53 -1.74 4.38 -10.80
CA ASN A 53 -1.31 5.01 -12.05
C ASN A 53 -1.45 6.55 -12.08
N ARG A 54 -1.02 7.24 -11.02
CA ARG A 54 -1.21 8.69 -10.85
C ARG A 54 -0.06 9.38 -10.09
N TYR A 55 0.15 10.69 -10.37
CA TYR A 55 1.04 11.62 -9.65
C TYR A 55 0.39 12.28 -8.42
#